data_AF-A0A3P7HZ09-F1
#
_entry.id   AF-A0A3P7HZ09-F1
#
_cell.length_a   1.000
_cell.length_b   1.000
_cell.length_c   1.000
_cell.angle_alpha   90.00
_cell.angle_beta   90.00
_cell.angle_gamma   90.00
#
_symmetry.space_group_name_H-M   'P 1'
#
loop_
_entity.id
_entity.type
_entity.pdbx_description
1 polymer ?
#
loop_
_entity_poly.entity_id
_entity_poly.type
_entity_poly.pdbx_seq_one_letter_code
_entity_poly.pdbx_strand_id
1 'polypeptide(L)'
;MLYLHTYQITFLSAIHDAIIVERLFNSSLVVIVSQKEPRVICIYHFKSKNMICVYKFIKSVLNVKLNRDRVVVCLEDSIHIYVLKDMKLLHTILDTPLNRLGLIDLSPAGSSLIAYPASAEAGSVHIFDCMNLSAVNTFTAHDGPLACLKFNADGTMIATASTKGTVIRVYSVPQGTRLFEFRRGMSRCVTIYSLAFSADSTYLCSSSNTETVHVFKLEKPEDQEKKQEPSAESSSGWLGYLTQAASNYLPAQVNELMTVERSFAHAILPGSDKKNVAAML
;
A
#
# COMPACT_ATOMS: atom_id res chain seq x y z
N MET A 1 -17.30 15.90 20.19
CA MET A 1 -16.10 16.09 21.04
C MET A 1 -14.90 15.63 20.22
N LEU A 2 -14.29 16.54 19.46
CA LEU A 2 -13.17 16.23 18.57
C LEU A 2 -11.88 16.22 19.41
N TYR A 3 -11.26 15.05 19.54
CA TYR A 3 -9.94 14.92 20.14
C TYR A 3 -8.91 15.66 19.28
N LEU A 4 -8.43 16.81 19.77
CA LEU A 4 -7.19 17.41 19.29
C LEU A 4 -6.05 16.45 19.64
N HIS A 5 -5.54 15.70 18.65
CA HIS A 5 -4.27 15.00 18.82
C HIS A 5 -3.17 16.05 19.02
N THR A 6 -2.52 16.01 20.17
CA THR A 6 -1.31 16.80 20.43
C THR A 6 -0.18 16.15 19.63
N TYR A 7 0.29 16.81 18.57
CA TYR A 7 1.48 16.37 17.84
C TYR A 7 2.72 16.74 18.65
N GLN A 8 3.51 15.74 19.05
CA GLN A 8 4.78 15.94 19.75
C GLN A 8 5.90 15.24 18.98
N ILE A 9 7.03 15.93 18.80
CA ILE A 9 8.24 15.36 18.21
C ILE A 9 8.82 14.35 19.22
N THR A 10 8.81 13.06 18.88
CA THR A 10 9.29 11.99 19.78
C THR A 10 10.75 11.62 19.56
N PHE A 11 11.32 11.96 18.39
CA PHE A 11 12.69 11.64 18.03
C PHE A 11 13.24 12.69 17.04
N LEU A 12 14.47 13.16 17.31
CA LEU A 12 15.25 13.98 16.39
C LEU A 12 16.63 13.32 16.28
N SER A 13 17.00 12.89 15.06
CA SER A 13 18.31 12.30 14.80
C SER A 13 19.36 13.39 14.54
N ALA A 14 20.63 13.10 14.87
CA ALA A 14 21.76 13.91 14.42
C ALA A 14 22.15 13.63 12.95
N ILE A 15 21.52 12.64 12.30
CA ILE A 15 21.70 12.33 10.88
C ILE A 15 20.76 13.26 10.08
N HIS A 16 21.32 14.35 9.57
CA HIS A 16 20.58 15.42 8.88
C HIS A 16 20.26 15.10 7.41
N ASP A 17 20.84 14.02 6.87
CA ASP A 17 20.73 13.57 5.49
C ASP A 17 20.03 12.21 5.37
N ALA A 18 19.13 11.88 6.31
CA ALA A 18 18.38 10.63 6.27
C ALA A 18 17.45 10.57 5.05
N ILE A 19 17.56 9.49 4.26
CA ILE A 19 16.69 9.22 3.09
C ILE A 19 15.64 8.16 3.39
N ILE A 20 15.92 7.25 4.32
CA ILE A 20 14.97 6.25 4.82
C ILE A 20 15.00 6.33 6.33
N VAL A 21 13.81 6.47 6.92
CA VAL A 21 13.60 6.41 8.38
C VAL A 21 12.39 5.52 8.62
N GLU A 22 12.63 4.33 9.13
CA GLU A 22 11.60 3.32 9.33
C GLU A 22 11.56 2.90 10.78
N ARG A 23 10.36 2.83 11.35
CA ARG A 23 10.15 2.61 12.78
C ARG A 23 9.28 1.39 13.01
N LEU A 24 9.67 0.58 13.99
CA LEU A 24 8.84 -0.53 14.42
C LEU A 24 7.68 -0.01 15.30
N PHE A 25 6.52 0.21 14.69
CA PHE A 25 5.30 0.69 15.36
C PHE A 25 5.59 1.89 16.30
N ASN A 26 5.08 1.83 17.54
CA ASN A 26 5.34 2.81 18.59
C ASN A 26 6.56 2.48 19.46
N SER A 27 7.41 1.53 19.05
CA SER A 27 8.64 1.18 19.79
C SER A 27 9.70 2.28 19.67
N SER A 28 10.84 2.10 20.35
CA SER A 28 11.97 3.04 20.25
C SER A 28 13.02 2.62 19.22
N LEU A 29 12.74 1.55 18.48
CA LEU A 29 13.61 1.01 17.44
C LEU A 29 13.35 1.73 16.11
N VAL A 30 14.39 2.30 15.55
CA VAL A 30 14.36 3.01 14.26
C VAL A 30 15.52 2.52 13.40
N VAL A 31 15.25 2.30 12.11
CA VAL A 31 16.25 2.06 11.08
C VAL A 31 16.43 3.32 10.27
N ILE A 32 17.67 3.73 10.05
CA ILE A 32 18.03 4.93 9.31
C ILE A 32 19.00 4.58 8.20
N VAL A 33 18.76 5.12 7.01
CA VAL A 33 19.72 5.13 5.88
C VAL A 33 19.98 6.58 5.50
N SER A 34 21.25 6.94 5.35
CA SER A 34 21.67 8.31 5.00
C SER A 34 21.93 8.44 3.50
N GLN A 35 21.80 9.65 2.97
CA GLN A 35 22.12 9.96 1.59
C GLN A 35 23.62 9.80 1.30
N LYS A 36 24.48 10.11 2.28
CA LYS A 36 25.94 9.94 2.16
C LYS A 36 26.36 8.47 2.11
N GLU A 37 25.66 7.60 2.82
CA GLU A 37 25.94 6.17 2.89
C GLU A 37 24.70 5.34 2.53
N PRO A 38 24.23 5.38 1.27
CA PRO A 38 22.95 4.75 0.87
C PRO A 38 23.00 3.21 0.91
N ARG A 39 24.17 2.63 1.19
CA ARG A 39 24.39 1.18 1.30
C ARG A 39 24.52 0.71 2.74
N VAL A 40 24.28 1.59 3.71
CA VAL A 40 24.43 1.31 5.13
C VAL A 40 23.09 1.54 5.81
N ILE A 41 22.62 0.53 6.55
CA ILE A 41 21.52 0.71 7.48
C ILE A 41 22.09 0.84 8.89
N CYS A 42 21.58 1.82 9.63
CA CYS A 42 21.88 2.04 11.03
C CYS A 42 20.63 1.72 11.86
N ILE A 43 20.71 0.73 12.74
CA ILE A 43 19.61 0.36 13.64
C ILE A 43 19.86 1.00 15.01
N TYR A 44 18.97 1.90 15.40
CA TYR A 44 19.14 2.77 16.54
C TYR A 44 17.96 2.64 17.53
N HIS A 45 18.27 2.62 18.82
CA HIS A 45 17.29 2.70 19.88
C HIS A 45 17.30 4.09 20.50
N PHE A 46 16.34 4.93 20.11
CA PHE A 46 16.46 6.37 20.39
C PHE A 46 16.22 6.79 21.84
N LYS A 47 15.42 6.02 22.61
CA LYS A 47 15.21 6.34 24.03
C LYS A 47 16.46 6.12 24.87
N SER A 48 17.21 5.05 24.60
CA SER A 48 18.49 4.78 25.26
C SER A 48 19.68 5.47 24.57
N LYS A 49 19.42 6.16 23.46
CA LYS A 49 20.41 6.80 22.59
C LYS A 49 21.52 5.85 22.11
N ASN A 50 21.22 4.56 21.97
CA ASN A 50 22.20 3.53 21.64
C ASN A 50 22.08 3.06 20.19
N MET A 51 23.21 2.89 19.51
CA MET A 51 23.27 2.20 18.23
C MET A 51 23.29 0.69 18.48
N ILE A 52 22.31 -0.04 17.96
CA ILE A 52 22.22 -1.49 18.14
C ILE A 52 23.17 -2.19 17.19
N CYS A 53 23.06 -1.90 15.89
CA CYS A 53 23.89 -2.50 14.86
C CYS A 53 23.91 -1.65 13.59
N VAL A 54 24.94 -1.89 12.77
CA VAL A 54 25.15 -1.25 11.49
C VAL A 54 25.43 -2.37 10.48
N TYR A 55 24.66 -2.41 9.39
CA TYR A 55 24.92 -3.35 8.29
C TYR A 55 25.29 -2.59 7.03
N LYS A 56 26.32 -3.08 6.35
CA LYS A 56 26.78 -2.55 5.08
C LYS A 56 26.46 -3.55 3.97
N PHE A 57 25.82 -3.06 2.92
CA PHE A 57 25.43 -3.83 1.76
C PHE A 57 26.34 -3.49 0.58
N ILE A 58 26.35 -4.40 -0.41
CA ILE A 58 27.10 -4.19 -1.65
C ILE A 58 26.41 -3.13 -2.50
N LYS A 59 25.08 -3.16 -2.55
CA LYS A 59 24.19 -2.29 -3.33
C LYS A 59 23.41 -1.32 -2.46
N SER A 60 22.81 -0.32 -3.11
CA SER A 60 22.00 0.71 -2.45
C SER A 60 20.78 0.09 -1.79
N VAL A 61 20.48 0.53 -0.58
CA VAL A 61 19.26 0.21 0.15
C VAL A 61 18.18 1.12 -0.39
N LEU A 62 17.15 0.53 -0.99
CA LEU A 62 16.05 1.27 -1.58
C LEU A 62 14.86 1.39 -0.62
N ASN A 63 14.66 0.39 0.24
CA ASN A 63 13.59 0.41 1.24
C ASN A 63 13.90 -0.54 2.40
N VAL A 64 13.32 -0.26 3.57
CA VAL A 64 13.39 -1.12 4.75
C VAL A 64 11.99 -1.26 5.33
N LYS A 65 11.57 -2.47 5.68
CA LYS A 65 10.30 -2.70 6.36
C LYS A 65 10.49 -3.55 7.61
N LEU A 66 9.74 -3.23 8.65
CA LEU A 66 9.82 -3.90 9.95
C LEU A 66 8.43 -4.37 10.39
N ASN A 67 8.35 -5.57 10.93
CA ASN A 67 7.25 -6.00 11.77
C ASN A 67 7.82 -6.61 13.07
N ARG A 68 7.00 -7.26 13.90
CA ARG A 68 7.46 -7.79 15.19
C ARG A 68 8.43 -8.97 15.08
N ASP A 69 8.56 -9.56 13.90
CA ASP A 69 9.32 -10.80 13.68
C ASP A 69 10.48 -10.62 12.70
N ARG A 70 10.38 -9.66 11.78
CA ARG A 70 11.28 -9.51 10.63
C ARG A 70 11.72 -8.07 10.40
N VAL A 71 12.95 -7.94 9.93
CA VAL A 71 13.45 -6.74 9.23
C VAL A 71 13.74 -7.16 7.79
N VAL A 72 13.10 -6.47 6.85
CA VAL A 72 13.23 -6.73 5.41
C VAL A 72 13.93 -5.55 4.77
N VAL A 73 15.04 -5.80 4.11
CA VAL A 73 15.85 -4.79 3.43
C VAL A 73 15.77 -5.04 1.93
N CYS A 74 15.18 -4.11 1.20
CA CYS A 74 15.09 -4.16 -0.26
C CYS A 74 16.28 -3.41 -0.87
N LEU A 75 17.06 -4.13 -1.66
CA LEU A 75 18.12 -3.58 -2.50
C LEU A 75 17.63 -3.46 -3.95
N GLU A 76 18.52 -3.10 -4.86
CA GLU A 76 18.20 -2.90 -6.29
C GLU A 76 17.70 -4.17 -7.00
N ASP A 77 18.22 -5.34 -6.62
CA ASP A 77 17.93 -6.64 -7.26
C ASP A 77 17.91 -7.83 -6.26
N SER A 78 17.83 -7.54 -4.97
CA SER A 78 17.76 -8.56 -3.94
C SER A 78 17.03 -8.06 -2.71
N ILE A 79 16.46 -8.99 -1.95
CA ILE A 79 15.75 -8.71 -0.70
C ILE A 79 16.39 -9.54 0.41
N HIS A 80 16.85 -8.88 1.46
CA HIS A 80 17.44 -9.53 2.63
C HIS A 80 16.42 -9.56 3.77
N ILE A 81 16.22 -10.72 4.36
CA ILE A 81 15.26 -10.95 5.43
C ILE A 81 16.03 -11.31 6.70
N TYR A 82 15.85 -10.54 7.76
CA TYR A 82 16.50 -10.71 9.06
C TYR A 82 15.46 -11.02 10.14
N VAL A 83 15.88 -11.73 11.17
CA VAL A 83 15.09 -11.88 12.40
C VAL A 83 15.18 -10.61 13.22
N LEU A 84 14.05 -10.01 13.62
CA LEU A 84 14.05 -8.75 14.39
C LEU A 84 14.76 -8.90 15.75
N LYS A 85 14.55 -10.04 16.43
CA LYS A 85 14.99 -10.24 17.82
C LYS A 85 16.51 -10.18 17.99
N ASP A 86 17.26 -10.82 17.09
CA ASP A 86 18.72 -10.93 17.19
C ASP A 86 19.45 -10.31 15.98
N MET A 87 18.71 -9.70 15.06
CA MET A 87 19.22 -9.02 13.86
C MET A 87 20.08 -9.93 12.97
N LYS A 88 19.87 -11.24 13.00
CA LYS A 88 20.59 -12.18 12.13
C LYS A 88 19.92 -12.31 10.78
N LEU A 89 20.73 -12.40 9.73
CA LEU A 89 20.26 -12.70 8.38
C LEU A 89 19.66 -14.11 8.37
N LEU A 90 18.41 -14.20 7.94
CA LEU A 90 17.66 -15.45 7.86
C LEU A 90 17.65 -15.99 6.43
N HIS A 91 17.38 -15.12 5.46
CA HIS A 91 17.26 -15.50 4.06
C HIS A 91 17.55 -14.32 3.13
N THR A 92 18.00 -14.64 1.92
CA THR A 92 18.17 -13.65 0.85
C THR A 92 17.45 -14.14 -0.40
N ILE A 93 16.52 -13.33 -0.90
CA ILE A 93 15.92 -13.51 -2.21
C ILE A 93 16.85 -12.82 -3.21
N LEU A 94 17.41 -13.61 -4.13
CA LEU A 94 18.32 -13.14 -5.18
C LEU A 94 17.57 -12.97 -6.50
N ASP A 95 18.21 -12.26 -7.43
CA ASP A 95 17.75 -12.09 -8.81
C ASP A 95 16.31 -11.54 -8.91
N THR A 96 15.93 -10.65 -8.00
CA THR A 96 14.62 -10.00 -8.08
C THR A 96 14.60 -9.06 -9.29
N PRO A 97 13.46 -8.89 -9.97
CA PRO A 97 13.31 -7.89 -11.02
C PRO A 97 13.77 -6.51 -10.55
N LEU A 98 14.30 -5.70 -11.47
CA LEU A 98 14.85 -4.39 -11.15
C LEU A 98 13.82 -3.50 -10.46
N ASN A 99 14.02 -3.22 -9.17
CA ASN A 99 13.07 -2.50 -8.34
C ASN A 99 13.50 -1.05 -8.10
N ARG A 100 13.55 -0.22 -9.16
CA ARG A 100 14.09 1.16 -9.08
C ARG A 100 13.43 2.05 -8.03
N LEU A 101 12.17 1.77 -7.70
CA LEU A 101 11.37 2.55 -6.75
C LEU A 101 11.42 1.97 -5.32
N GLY A 102 12.12 0.85 -5.10
CA GLY A 102 12.14 0.18 -3.80
C GLY A 102 10.74 -0.28 -3.35
N LEU A 103 9.87 -0.66 -4.28
CA LEU A 103 8.52 -1.11 -3.98
C LEU A 103 8.57 -2.45 -3.24
N ILE A 104 8.24 -2.39 -1.96
CA ILE A 104 8.06 -3.56 -1.11
C ILE A 104 7.13 -3.14 0.04
N ASP A 105 6.31 -4.06 0.49
CA ASP A 105 5.63 -3.92 1.76
C ASP A 105 5.69 -5.23 2.53
N LEU A 106 5.70 -5.11 3.85
CA LEU A 106 5.71 -6.23 4.78
C LEU A 106 4.41 -6.18 5.57
N SER A 107 3.69 -7.28 5.59
CA SER A 107 2.49 -7.44 6.40
C SER A 107 2.84 -7.18 7.87
N PRO A 108 2.13 -6.27 8.55
CA PRO A 108 2.30 -6.05 9.98
C PRO A 108 1.70 -7.19 10.83
N ALA A 109 0.92 -8.08 10.22
CA ALA A 109 0.37 -9.28 10.86
C ALA A 109 1.44 -10.37 11.05
N GLY A 110 1.16 -11.33 11.94
CA GLY A 110 2.11 -12.38 12.31
C GLY A 110 2.50 -13.34 11.18
N SER A 111 1.74 -13.38 10.08
CA SER A 111 2.10 -14.16 8.88
C SER A 111 3.36 -13.66 8.20
N SER A 112 3.80 -12.41 8.46
CA SER A 112 5.03 -11.83 7.92
C SER A 112 5.19 -12.03 6.41
N LEU A 113 4.11 -11.86 5.65
CA LEU A 113 4.16 -11.90 4.20
C LEU A 113 4.80 -10.62 3.65
N ILE A 114 5.67 -10.75 2.66
CA ILE A 114 6.14 -9.61 1.86
C ILE A 114 5.49 -9.63 0.49
N ALA A 115 5.30 -8.43 -0.06
CA ALA A 115 4.87 -8.24 -1.43
C ALA A 115 5.83 -7.32 -2.16
N TYR A 116 6.26 -7.72 -3.36
CA TYR A 116 7.17 -6.95 -4.20
C TYR A 116 6.91 -7.21 -5.70
N PRO A 117 7.38 -6.35 -6.61
CA PRO A 117 7.17 -6.55 -8.05
C PRO A 117 7.80 -7.84 -8.58
N ALA A 118 7.04 -8.60 -9.36
CA ALA A 118 7.48 -9.81 -10.06
C ALA A 118 8.00 -9.54 -11.47
N SER A 119 7.86 -8.31 -11.96
CA SER A 119 8.40 -7.85 -13.23
C SER A 119 8.70 -6.36 -13.17
N ALA A 120 9.72 -5.93 -13.93
CA ALA A 120 10.01 -4.51 -14.12
C ALA A 120 9.07 -3.86 -15.17
N GLU A 121 8.44 -4.67 -16.02
CA GLU A 121 7.63 -4.21 -17.16
C GLU A 121 6.14 -4.48 -16.97
N ALA A 122 5.79 -5.58 -16.30
CA ALA A 122 4.41 -5.94 -15.98
C ALA A 122 4.06 -5.59 -14.54
N GLY A 123 2.78 -5.35 -14.27
CA GLY A 123 2.26 -5.03 -12.95
C GLY A 123 2.00 -6.25 -12.09
N SER A 124 2.92 -7.21 -12.09
CA SER A 124 2.78 -8.48 -11.36
C SER A 124 3.36 -8.37 -9.95
N VAL A 125 2.72 -9.04 -8.99
CA VAL A 125 3.07 -9.03 -7.57
C VAL A 125 3.51 -10.43 -7.15
N HIS A 126 4.69 -10.54 -6.53
CA HIS A 126 5.10 -11.73 -5.78
C HIS A 126 4.68 -11.61 -4.33
N ILE A 127 4.14 -12.69 -3.78
CA ILE A 127 3.88 -12.87 -2.34
C ILE A 127 4.84 -13.93 -1.81
N PHE A 128 5.61 -13.59 -0.80
CA PHE A 128 6.59 -14.47 -0.17
C PHE A 128 6.37 -14.53 1.34
N ASP A 129 6.47 -15.72 1.92
CA ASP A 129 6.30 -15.98 3.34
C ASP A 129 7.64 -15.90 4.07
N CYS A 130 7.83 -14.90 4.92
CA CYS A 130 9.08 -14.74 5.69
C CYS A 130 9.14 -15.63 6.95
N MET A 131 8.07 -16.32 7.31
CA MET A 131 8.07 -17.32 8.38
C MET A 131 8.57 -18.67 7.85
N ASN A 132 8.02 -19.11 6.73
CA ASN A 132 8.37 -20.39 6.09
C ASN A 132 9.48 -20.29 5.03
N LEU A 133 9.88 -19.07 4.67
CA LEU A 133 10.94 -18.76 3.70
C LEU A 133 10.67 -19.35 2.31
N SER A 134 9.42 -19.22 1.85
CA SER A 134 8.97 -19.77 0.57
C SER A 134 8.10 -18.78 -0.20
N ALA A 135 8.18 -18.87 -1.53
CA ALA A 135 7.26 -18.16 -2.41
C ALA A 135 5.86 -18.78 -2.28
N VAL A 136 4.85 -17.94 -2.06
CA VAL A 136 3.47 -18.39 -1.84
C VAL A 136 2.65 -18.26 -3.10
N ASN A 137 2.72 -17.11 -3.76
CA ASN A 137 1.89 -16.82 -4.91
C ASN A 137 2.50 -15.72 -5.79
N THR A 138 2.11 -15.68 -7.05
CA THR A 138 2.40 -14.60 -8.00
C THR A 138 1.16 -14.33 -8.83
N PHE A 139 0.73 -13.07 -8.90
CA PHE A 139 -0.43 -12.70 -9.70
C PHE A 139 -0.21 -11.39 -10.45
N THR A 140 -0.83 -11.27 -11.63
CA THR A 140 -0.77 -10.06 -12.45
C THR A 140 -1.81 -9.07 -11.96
N ALA A 141 -1.36 -7.99 -11.30
CA ALA A 141 -2.26 -6.98 -10.77
C ALA A 141 -2.64 -5.91 -11.80
N HIS A 142 -1.72 -5.56 -12.71
CA HIS A 142 -1.89 -4.55 -13.76
C HIS A 142 -1.09 -4.91 -15.02
N ASP A 143 -1.48 -4.35 -16.17
CA ASP A 143 -0.79 -4.61 -17.45
C ASP A 143 0.58 -3.93 -17.56
N GLY A 144 0.82 -2.88 -16.76
CA GLY A 144 2.06 -2.13 -16.74
C GLY A 144 2.67 -2.04 -15.33
N PRO A 145 3.88 -1.49 -15.19
CA PRO A 145 4.66 -1.59 -13.97
C PRO A 145 3.92 -1.04 -12.75
N LEU A 146 4.18 -1.65 -11.58
CA LEU A 146 3.64 -1.17 -10.32
C LEU A 146 4.27 0.18 -9.95
N ALA A 147 3.45 1.07 -9.40
CA ALA A 147 3.88 2.32 -8.79
C ALA A 147 3.69 2.33 -7.27
N CYS A 148 2.73 1.55 -6.75
CA CYS A 148 2.47 1.46 -5.33
C CYS A 148 1.86 0.10 -5.00
N LEU A 149 2.20 -0.43 -3.83
CA LEU A 149 1.57 -1.59 -3.21
C LEU A 149 1.54 -1.41 -1.68
N LYS A 150 0.48 -1.85 -1.02
CA LYS A 150 0.34 -1.72 0.44
C LYS A 150 -0.53 -2.82 1.02
N PHE A 151 -0.09 -3.50 2.07
CA PHE A 151 -0.90 -4.39 2.89
C PHE A 151 -1.82 -3.62 3.83
N ASN A 152 -2.98 -4.20 4.12
CA ASN A 152 -3.80 -3.80 5.26
C ASN A 152 -3.19 -4.29 6.60
N ALA A 153 -3.76 -3.83 7.72
CA ALA A 153 -3.26 -4.13 9.06
C ALA A 153 -3.27 -5.64 9.41
N ASP A 154 -4.23 -6.40 8.85
CA ASP A 154 -4.35 -7.83 9.11
C ASP A 154 -3.52 -8.70 8.13
N GLY A 155 -2.92 -8.10 7.10
CA GLY A 155 -2.16 -8.82 6.08
C GLY A 155 -3.00 -9.70 5.16
N THR A 156 -4.33 -9.53 5.17
CA THR A 156 -5.30 -10.31 4.39
C THR A 156 -5.61 -9.68 3.03
N MET A 157 -5.28 -8.40 2.85
CA MET A 157 -5.51 -7.66 1.62
C MET A 157 -4.28 -6.85 1.22
N ILE A 158 -4.12 -6.66 -0.09
CA ILE A 158 -3.12 -5.78 -0.67
C ILE A 158 -3.74 -4.85 -1.71
N ALA A 159 -3.54 -3.55 -1.55
CA ALA A 159 -3.89 -2.55 -2.55
C ALA A 159 -2.72 -2.32 -3.49
N THR A 160 -3.00 -2.10 -4.77
CA THR A 160 -1.99 -1.92 -5.82
C THR A 160 -2.42 -0.85 -6.81
N ALA A 161 -1.43 -0.13 -7.35
CA ALA A 161 -1.62 0.79 -8.47
C ALA A 161 -0.44 0.69 -9.44
N SER A 162 -0.72 0.83 -10.74
CA SER A 162 0.31 0.91 -11.77
C SER A 162 0.82 2.34 -11.98
N THR A 163 1.90 2.48 -12.74
CA THR A 163 2.46 3.77 -13.18
C THR A 163 1.49 4.61 -14.03
N LYS A 164 0.50 3.98 -14.69
CA LYS A 164 -0.60 4.70 -15.35
C LYS A 164 -1.53 5.36 -14.31
N GLY A 165 -1.68 4.72 -13.15
CA GLY A 165 -2.43 5.21 -12.00
C GLY A 165 -3.92 5.45 -12.24
N THR A 166 -4.49 4.93 -13.33
CA THR A 166 -5.91 5.11 -13.68
C THR A 166 -6.86 4.27 -12.83
N VAL A 167 -6.38 3.11 -12.40
CA VAL A 167 -7.12 2.12 -11.64
C VAL A 167 -6.32 1.73 -10.39
N ILE A 168 -7.01 1.58 -9.28
CA ILE A 168 -6.51 1.02 -8.03
C ILE A 168 -7.23 -0.30 -7.81
N ARG A 169 -6.48 -1.36 -7.49
CA ARG A 169 -7.04 -2.69 -7.28
C ARG A 169 -6.66 -3.23 -5.92
N VAL A 170 -7.57 -3.93 -5.28
CA VAL A 170 -7.35 -4.62 -4.01
C VAL A 170 -7.50 -6.11 -4.23
N TYR A 171 -6.55 -6.88 -3.72
CA TYR A 171 -6.48 -8.33 -3.85
C TYR A 171 -6.50 -8.99 -2.47
N SER A 172 -7.08 -10.18 -2.41
CA SER A 172 -6.92 -11.08 -1.26
C SER A 172 -5.49 -11.61 -1.20
N VAL A 173 -5.02 -11.84 0.01
CA VAL A 173 -3.69 -12.37 0.29
C VAL A 173 -3.87 -13.60 1.19
N PRO A 174 -3.20 -14.72 0.89
CA PRO A 174 -2.21 -14.90 -0.19
C PRO A 174 -2.78 -15.26 -1.56
N GLN A 175 -4.08 -15.47 -1.71
CA GLN A 175 -4.67 -16.11 -2.91
C GLN A 175 -4.57 -15.27 -4.18
N GLY A 176 -4.40 -13.94 -4.07
CA GLY A 176 -4.30 -13.07 -5.23
C GLY A 176 -5.61 -12.89 -5.99
N THR A 177 -6.76 -13.16 -5.35
CA THR A 177 -8.07 -12.94 -5.98
C THR A 177 -8.43 -11.46 -5.88
N ARG A 178 -8.76 -10.82 -7.01
CA ARG A 178 -9.19 -9.41 -7.01
C ARG A 178 -10.50 -9.27 -6.24
N LEU A 179 -10.50 -8.44 -5.20
CA LEU A 179 -11.67 -8.13 -4.37
C LEU A 179 -12.34 -6.84 -4.82
N PHE A 180 -11.55 -5.80 -5.10
CA PHE A 180 -12.07 -4.48 -5.45
C PHE A 180 -11.30 -3.86 -6.62
N GLU A 181 -11.99 -3.02 -7.38
CA GLU A 181 -11.42 -2.21 -8.45
C GLU A 181 -12.04 -0.81 -8.43
N PHE A 182 -11.19 0.21 -8.33
CA PHE A 182 -11.61 1.61 -8.27
C PHE A 182 -11.03 2.40 -9.43
N ARG A 183 -11.87 3.14 -10.16
CA ARG A 183 -11.42 4.11 -11.17
C ARG A 183 -11.33 5.51 -10.57
N ARG A 184 -10.15 6.10 -10.65
CA ARG A 184 -9.85 7.45 -10.12
C ARG A 184 -10.17 8.57 -11.13
N GLY A 185 -10.61 8.24 -12.33
CA GLY A 185 -11.08 9.19 -13.35
C GLY A 185 -10.97 8.64 -14.78
N MET A 186 -11.73 9.23 -15.71
CA MET A 186 -11.90 8.65 -17.06
C MET A 186 -10.76 8.98 -18.04
N SER A 187 -9.99 10.06 -17.81
CA SER A 187 -9.20 10.66 -18.92
C SER A 187 -7.76 11.06 -18.60
N ARG A 188 -7.26 10.89 -17.36
CA ARG A 188 -5.89 11.30 -17.01
C ARG A 188 -5.14 10.27 -16.18
N CYS A 189 -4.00 9.83 -16.73
CA CYS A 189 -2.96 9.12 -15.98
C CYS A 189 -2.42 10.05 -14.89
N VAL A 190 -2.21 9.50 -13.70
CA VAL A 190 -1.57 10.23 -12.59
C VAL A 190 -0.54 9.32 -11.94
N THR A 191 0.45 9.93 -11.31
CA THR A 191 1.39 9.21 -10.47
C THR A 191 0.78 9.04 -9.09
N ILE A 192 0.48 7.80 -8.71
CA ILE A 192 0.07 7.46 -7.34
C ILE A 192 1.32 7.46 -6.46
N TYR A 193 1.27 8.21 -5.35
CA TYR A 193 2.39 8.30 -4.41
C TYR A 193 2.24 7.38 -3.22
N SER A 194 1.01 7.20 -2.71
CA SER A 194 0.75 6.35 -1.56
C SER A 194 -0.65 5.77 -1.61
N LEU A 195 -0.78 4.59 -0.99
CA LEU A 195 -2.02 3.89 -0.68
C LEU A 195 -1.99 3.57 0.81
N ALA A 196 -3.12 3.72 1.50
CA ALA A 196 -3.23 3.40 2.92
C ALA A 196 -4.62 2.85 3.25
N PHE A 197 -4.66 1.70 3.92
CA PHE A 197 -5.92 1.17 4.47
C PHE A 197 -6.23 1.89 5.78
N SER A 198 -7.52 2.05 6.09
CA SER A 198 -7.94 2.31 7.46
C SER A 198 -7.59 1.10 8.36
N ALA A 199 -7.43 1.33 9.67
CA ALA A 199 -7.04 0.29 10.61
C ALA A 199 -8.04 -0.89 10.67
N ASP A 200 -9.32 -0.62 10.43
CA ASP A 200 -10.41 -1.60 10.33
C ASP A 200 -10.57 -2.20 8.92
N SER A 201 -9.68 -1.84 7.98
CA SER A 201 -9.73 -2.25 6.57
C SER A 201 -11.05 -1.95 5.85
N THR A 202 -11.83 -0.97 6.31
CA THR A 202 -13.11 -0.57 5.68
C THR A 202 -12.92 0.49 4.59
N TYR A 203 -11.82 1.24 4.63
CA TYR A 203 -11.51 2.29 3.66
C TYR A 203 -10.10 2.14 3.11
N LEU A 204 -9.91 2.63 1.88
CA LEU A 204 -8.62 2.77 1.22
C LEU A 204 -8.44 4.22 0.76
N CYS A 205 -7.36 4.85 1.20
CA CYS A 205 -6.99 6.19 0.76
C CYS A 205 -5.92 6.13 -0.33
N SER A 206 -5.98 7.05 -1.29
CA SER A 206 -4.99 7.22 -2.35
C SER A 206 -4.57 8.68 -2.50
N SER A 207 -3.26 8.93 -2.50
CA SER A 207 -2.67 10.22 -2.83
C SER A 207 -1.91 10.13 -4.16
N SER A 208 -1.86 11.25 -4.88
CA SER A 208 -1.25 11.32 -6.21
C SER A 208 -0.57 12.66 -6.45
N ASN A 209 -0.07 12.90 -7.65
CA ASN A 209 0.41 14.22 -8.09
C ASN A 209 -0.71 15.24 -8.37
N THR A 210 -1.96 14.89 -8.07
CA THR A 210 -3.07 15.84 -8.02
C THR A 210 -3.24 16.35 -6.58
N GLU A 211 -3.86 17.51 -6.41
CA GLU A 211 -4.10 18.11 -5.09
C GLU A 211 -5.21 17.41 -4.31
N THR A 212 -5.74 16.29 -4.82
CA THR A 212 -6.85 15.55 -4.23
C THR A 212 -6.40 14.19 -3.69
N VAL A 213 -6.76 13.92 -2.44
CA VAL A 213 -6.70 12.59 -1.84
C VAL A 213 -8.07 11.94 -2.01
N HIS A 214 -8.12 10.72 -2.54
CA HIS A 214 -9.35 9.96 -2.71
C HIS A 214 -9.48 8.91 -1.62
N VAL A 215 -10.70 8.72 -1.11
CA VAL A 215 -11.06 7.67 -0.17
C VAL A 215 -12.06 6.75 -0.85
N PHE A 216 -11.78 5.45 -0.85
CA PHE A 216 -12.64 4.40 -1.37
C PHE A 216 -13.17 3.59 -0.21
N LYS A 217 -14.42 3.16 -0.30
CA LYS A 217 -15.02 2.25 0.68
C LYS A 217 -14.88 0.82 0.18
N LEU A 218 -14.53 -0.10 1.05
CA LEU A 218 -14.30 -1.51 0.74
C LEU A 218 -15.54 -2.33 1.13
N GLU A 219 -16.68 -2.05 0.50
CA GLU A 219 -17.93 -2.80 0.75
C GLU A 219 -18.03 -4.00 -0.17
N LYS A 220 -18.19 -5.20 0.38
CA LYS A 220 -18.49 -6.39 -0.44
C LYS A 220 -19.87 -6.21 -1.08
N PRO A 221 -20.09 -6.72 -2.30
CA PRO A 221 -21.41 -6.66 -2.96
C PRO A 221 -22.55 -7.21 -2.08
N GLU A 222 -22.27 -8.26 -1.30
CA GLU A 222 -23.22 -8.87 -0.35
C GLU A 222 -23.72 -7.91 0.75
N ASP A 223 -22.93 -6.90 1.10
CA ASP A 223 -23.30 -5.88 2.10
C ASP A 223 -24.10 -4.72 1.48
N GLN A 224 -24.06 -4.58 0.15
CA GLN A 224 -24.91 -3.62 -0.59
C GLN A 224 -26.35 -4.12 -0.68
N GLU A 225 -26.55 -5.42 -0.89
CA GLU A 225 -27.88 -6.04 -0.96
C GLU A 225 -28.62 -6.01 0.39
N LYS A 226 -27.92 -6.21 1.52
CA LYS A 226 -28.51 -6.12 2.87
C LYS A 226 -29.00 -4.73 3.27
N LYS A 227 -28.51 -3.67 2.60
CA LYS A 227 -28.98 -2.28 2.83
C LYS A 227 -30.14 -1.89 1.92
N GLN A 228 -30.50 -2.73 0.96
CA GLN A 228 -31.65 -2.57 0.07
C GLN A 228 -32.86 -3.39 0.54
N GLU A 229 -33.03 -3.63 1.84
CA GLU A 229 -34.33 -4.02 2.37
C GLU A 229 -35.27 -2.80 2.30
N PRO A 230 -36.43 -2.88 1.62
CA PRO A 230 -37.28 -1.72 1.41
C PRO A 230 -37.98 -1.33 2.70
N SER A 231 -37.57 -0.21 3.29
CA SER A 231 -38.50 0.58 4.10
C SER A 231 -39.64 1.01 3.18
N ALA A 232 -40.79 0.37 3.32
CA ALA A 232 -41.99 0.72 2.60
C ALA A 232 -42.37 2.17 2.93
N GLU A 233 -42.11 3.09 1.99
CA GLU A 233 -42.92 4.27 1.64
C GLU A 233 -42.10 5.26 0.79
N SER A 234 -42.30 5.24 -0.53
CA SER A 234 -42.54 6.44 -1.39
C SER A 234 -42.19 6.20 -2.87
N SER A 235 -43.20 6.42 -3.70
CA SER A 235 -43.26 6.55 -5.17
C SER A 235 -41.96 6.57 -5.99
N SER A 236 -41.40 5.40 -6.32
CA SER A 236 -40.35 5.26 -7.35
C SER A 236 -40.46 3.98 -8.20
N GLY A 237 -41.66 3.38 -8.27
CA GLY A 237 -41.88 2.09 -8.94
C GLY A 237 -41.67 2.09 -10.47
N TRP A 238 -42.01 3.16 -11.19
CA TRP A 238 -41.95 3.13 -12.67
C TRP A 238 -40.53 3.42 -13.21
N LEU A 239 -39.80 4.36 -12.61
CA LEU A 239 -38.42 4.69 -13.02
C LEU A 239 -37.44 3.52 -12.79
N GLY A 240 -37.66 2.71 -11.74
CA GLY A 240 -36.88 1.49 -11.46
C GLY A 240 -37.09 0.39 -12.51
N TYR A 241 -38.33 0.15 -12.94
CA TYR A 241 -38.63 -0.85 -13.96
C TYR A 241 -38.05 -0.47 -15.34
N LEU A 242 -38.06 0.81 -15.71
CA LEU A 242 -37.49 1.28 -16.98
C LEU A 242 -35.95 1.21 -16.99
N THR A 243 -35.30 1.46 -15.85
CA THR A 243 -33.84 1.34 -15.72
C THR A 243 -33.38 -0.12 -15.73
N GLN A 244 -34.12 -1.01 -15.07
CA GLN A 244 -33.85 -2.46 -15.08
C GLN A 244 -34.10 -3.10 -16.47
N ALA A 245 -35.13 -2.62 -17.19
CA ALA A 245 -35.41 -3.11 -18.53
C ALA A 245 -34.36 -2.64 -19.54
N ALA A 246 -33.87 -1.40 -19.42
CA ALA A 246 -32.84 -0.85 -20.30
C ALA A 246 -31.45 -1.46 -20.06
N SER A 247 -31.11 -1.85 -18.83
CA SER A 247 -29.81 -2.46 -18.52
C SER A 247 -29.57 -3.80 -19.22
N ASN A 248 -30.64 -4.55 -19.52
CA ASN A 248 -30.56 -5.83 -20.25
C ASN A 248 -30.28 -5.66 -21.76
N TYR A 249 -30.37 -4.45 -22.29
CA TYR A 249 -30.07 -4.13 -23.70
C TYR A 249 -28.74 -3.37 -23.87
N LEU A 250 -28.01 -3.12 -22.78
CA LEU A 250 -26.71 -2.47 -22.86
C LEU A 250 -25.61 -3.50 -23.18
N PRO A 251 -24.68 -3.20 -24.10
CA PRO A 251 -23.52 -4.05 -24.36
C PRO A 251 -22.76 -4.34 -23.05
N ALA A 252 -22.18 -5.53 -22.88
CA ALA A 252 -21.45 -5.92 -21.68
C ALA A 252 -20.38 -4.89 -21.25
N GLN A 253 -19.78 -4.20 -22.21
CA GLN A 253 -18.81 -3.11 -22.01
C GLN A 253 -19.39 -1.89 -21.28
N VAL A 254 -20.68 -1.60 -21.45
CA VAL A 254 -21.37 -0.50 -20.76
C VAL A 254 -21.76 -0.92 -19.34
N ASN A 255 -22.07 -2.20 -19.12
CA ASN A 255 -22.35 -2.73 -17.78
C ASN A 255 -21.08 -2.75 -16.90
N GLU A 256 -19.91 -3.04 -17.50
CA GLU A 256 -18.60 -2.87 -16.84
C GLU A 256 -18.29 -1.40 -16.51
N LEU A 257 -18.75 -0.44 -17.32
CA LEU A 257 -18.57 0.99 -17.06
C LEU A 257 -19.46 1.52 -15.92
N MET A 258 -20.63 0.92 -15.72
CA MET A 258 -21.60 1.31 -14.69
C MET A 258 -21.34 0.67 -13.32
N THR A 259 -20.49 -0.37 -13.26
CA THR A 259 -20.14 -1.11 -12.04
C THR A 259 -18.85 -0.63 -11.38
N VAL A 260 -18.10 0.30 -11.99
CA VAL A 260 -16.86 0.77 -11.36
C VAL A 260 -17.14 1.86 -10.33
N GLU A 261 -16.93 1.50 -9.07
CA GLU A 261 -17.08 2.41 -7.95
C GLU A 261 -16.09 3.58 -8.03
N ARG A 262 -16.64 4.78 -7.82
CA ARG A 262 -15.88 6.04 -7.70
C ARG A 262 -15.47 6.23 -6.24
N SER A 263 -14.57 7.18 -6.00
CA SER A 263 -14.17 7.52 -4.63
C SER A 263 -15.39 7.91 -3.78
N PHE A 264 -15.53 7.27 -2.63
CA PHE A 264 -16.54 7.53 -1.61
C PHE A 264 -16.44 8.97 -1.06
N ALA A 265 -15.21 9.44 -0.84
CA ALA A 265 -14.93 10.81 -0.42
C ALA A 265 -13.63 11.31 -1.06
N HIS A 266 -13.44 12.63 -1.06
CA HIS A 266 -12.18 13.24 -1.45
C HIS A 266 -11.84 14.42 -0.54
N ALA A 267 -10.54 14.64 -0.33
CA ALA A 267 -10.02 15.80 0.38
C ALA A 267 -9.11 16.58 -0.58
N ILE A 268 -9.20 17.91 -0.55
CA ILE A 268 -8.39 18.81 -1.38
C ILE A 268 -7.35 19.44 -0.46
N LEU A 269 -6.07 19.32 -0.83
CA LEU A 269 -5.00 20.00 -0.13
C LEU A 269 -5.09 21.51 -0.38
N PRO A 270 -4.86 22.36 0.63
CA PRO A 270 -4.88 23.81 0.43
C PRO A 270 -3.84 24.19 -0.63
N GLY A 271 -4.25 25.02 -1.59
CA GLY A 271 -3.35 25.53 -2.63
C GLY A 271 -2.18 26.28 -2.00
N SER A 272 -0.96 25.99 -2.46
CA SER A 272 0.25 26.69 -2.04
C SER A 272 1.18 26.91 -3.22
N ASP A 273 2.07 27.91 -3.15
CA ASP A 273 3.11 28.15 -4.17
C ASP A 273 4.16 27.02 -4.21
N LYS A 274 4.03 26.00 -3.37
CA LYS A 274 4.93 24.85 -3.28
C LYS A 274 4.21 23.59 -3.69
N LYS A 275 4.97 22.60 -4.16
CA LYS A 275 4.45 21.25 -4.45
C LYS A 275 3.90 20.62 -3.16
N ASN A 276 2.58 20.43 -3.10
CA ASN A 276 1.93 19.74 -1.99
C ASN A 276 2.19 18.23 -2.06
N VAL A 277 2.60 17.62 -0.95
CA VAL A 277 2.83 16.17 -0.84
C VAL A 277 2.06 15.66 0.37
N ALA A 278 1.20 14.66 0.14
CA ALA A 278 0.50 13.95 1.21
C ALA A 278 1.08 12.54 1.34
N ALA A 279 1.72 12.29 2.49
CA ALA A 279 2.05 10.95 2.94
C ALA A 279 0.89 10.41 3.78
N MET A 280 0.47 9.18 3.50
CA MET A 280 -0.53 8.47 4.28
C MET A 280 0.17 7.32 4.98
N LEU A 281 -0.17 7.11 6.25
CA LEU A 281 0.41 6.10 7.14
C LEU A 281 -0.63 5.05 7.47
#